data_AF-A0A5K0Y639-F1
#
_entry.id   AF-A0A5K0Y639-F1
#
_cell.length_a   1.000
_cell.length_b   1.000
_cell.length_c   1.000
_cell.angle_alpha   90.00
_cell.angle_beta   90.00
_cell.angle_gamma   90.00
#
_symmetry.space_group_name_H-M   'P 1'
#
loop_
_entity.id
_entity.type
_entity.pdbx_description
1 polymer ?
#
loop_
_entity_poly.entity_id
_entity_poly.type
_entity_poly.pdbx_seq_one_letter_code
_entity_poly.pdbx_strand_id
1 'polypeptide(L)'
;QDYFEKLQSTSDQEIQKSLQISYDGLSCEAAKQIFLDIACFYVGHFRLEATFLWENLSWQPRPAIKELQRKSLITVGGDEQFEMHDLLRDMARDIVRQVGRYKPWMWNSRTGYGN
;
A
#
# COMPACT_ATOMS: atom_id res chain seq x y z
N GLN A 1 -1.93 31.09 17.63
CA GLN A 1 -1.25 31.14 16.32
C GLN A 1 -1.68 29.87 15.61
N ASP A 2 -2.91 29.84 15.08
CA ASP A 2 -3.65 28.59 14.82
C ASP A 2 -4.23 28.54 13.40
N TYR A 3 -3.40 28.89 12.41
CA TYR A 3 -3.76 28.79 10.99
C TYR A 3 -3.15 27.54 10.32
N PHE A 4 -2.08 26.98 10.89
CA PHE A 4 -1.39 25.81 10.35
C PHE A 4 -2.16 24.50 10.53
N GLU A 5 -2.77 24.26 11.69
CA GLU A 5 -3.51 23.01 11.96
C GLU A 5 -4.78 22.88 11.09
N LYS A 6 -5.42 24.01 10.78
CA LYS A 6 -6.66 24.04 9.96
C LYS A 6 -6.39 23.97 8.45
N LEU A 7 -5.20 24.41 8.02
CA LEU A 7 -4.72 24.24 6.65
C LEU A 7 -4.24 22.81 6.36
N GLN A 8 -3.60 22.16 7.34
CA GLN A 8 -3.21 20.76 7.21
C GLN A 8 -4.43 19.88 6.96
N SER A 9 -5.49 20.01 7.77
CA SER A 9 -6.67 19.14 7.62
C SER A 9 -7.40 19.27 6.27
N THR A 10 -7.37 20.45 5.64
CA THR A 10 -8.04 20.70 4.35
C THR A 10 -7.17 20.33 3.16
N SER A 11 -5.86 20.62 3.23
CA SER A 11 -4.90 20.23 2.19
C SER A 11 -4.64 18.72 2.20
N ASP A 12 -4.59 18.09 3.37
CA ASP A 12 -4.44 16.64 3.53
C ASP A 12 -5.63 15.90 2.89
N GLN A 13 -6.85 16.42 2.99
CA GLN A 13 -8.03 15.82 2.35
C GLN A 13 -7.98 15.91 0.81
N GLU A 14 -7.49 17.01 0.24
CA GLU A 14 -7.34 17.14 -1.21
C GLU A 14 -6.21 16.25 -1.74
N ILE A 15 -5.09 16.18 -1.01
CA ILE A 15 -3.98 15.29 -1.32
C ILE A 15 -4.44 13.83 -1.22
N GLN A 16 -5.13 13.44 -0.15
CA GLN A 16 -5.70 12.11 0.00
C GLN A 16 -6.65 11.77 -1.15
N LYS A 17 -7.51 12.69 -1.60
CA LYS A 17 -8.37 12.48 -2.77
C LYS A 17 -7.57 12.26 -4.06
N SER A 18 -6.53 13.06 -4.30
CA SER A 18 -5.67 12.90 -5.48
C SER A 18 -4.92 11.56 -5.47
N LEU A 19 -4.45 11.14 -4.29
CA LEU A 19 -3.81 9.85 -4.11
C LEU A 19 -4.82 8.69 -4.27
N GLN A 20 -6.06 8.88 -3.80
CA GLN A 20 -7.13 7.90 -3.97
C GLN A 20 -7.51 7.74 -5.44
N ILE A 21 -7.58 8.81 -6.23
CA ILE A 21 -7.75 8.76 -7.69
C ILE A 21 -6.60 7.97 -8.35
N SER A 22 -5.37 8.16 -7.86
CA SER A 22 -4.20 7.45 -8.37
C SER A 22 -4.27 5.94 -8.10
N TYR A 23 -4.77 5.57 -6.91
CA TYR A 23 -5.07 4.19 -6.49
C TYR A 23 -6.24 3.58 -7.26
N ASP A 24 -7.34 4.30 -7.42
CA ASP A 24 -8.51 3.81 -8.16
C ASP A 24 -8.19 3.58 -9.64
N GLY A 25 -7.31 4.42 -10.21
CA GLY A 25 -6.77 4.27 -11.54
C GLY A 25 -5.70 3.17 -11.70
N LEU A 26 -5.48 2.30 -10.69
CA LEU A 26 -4.69 1.09 -10.85
C LEU A 26 -5.47 0.07 -11.67
N SER A 27 -4.86 -0.40 -12.76
CA SER A 27 -5.50 -1.26 -13.76
C SER A 27 -5.78 -2.68 -13.26
N CYS A 28 -4.99 -3.16 -12.30
CA CYS A 28 -5.05 -4.53 -11.80
C CYS A 28 -5.41 -4.56 -10.31
N GLU A 29 -6.34 -5.44 -9.94
CA GLU A 29 -6.67 -5.69 -8.53
C GLU A 29 -5.44 -6.18 -7.75
N ALA A 30 -4.53 -6.93 -8.38
CA ALA A 30 -3.29 -7.35 -7.75
C ALA A 30 -2.40 -6.15 -7.35
N ALA A 31 -2.34 -5.09 -8.17
CA ALA A 31 -1.59 -3.88 -7.83
C ALA A 31 -2.22 -3.14 -6.64
N LYS A 32 -3.55 -3.13 -6.56
CA LYS A 32 -4.27 -2.59 -5.40
C LYS A 32 -3.96 -3.37 -4.13
N GLN A 33 -4.02 -4.70 -4.17
CA GLN A 33 -3.68 -5.55 -3.02
C GLN A 33 -2.22 -5.39 -2.59
N ILE A 34 -1.28 -5.40 -3.55
CA ILE A 34 0.16 -5.22 -3.28
C ILE A 34 0.43 -3.86 -2.63
N PHE A 35 -0.19 -2.78 -3.11
CA PHE A 35 -0.06 -1.46 -2.50
C PHE A 35 -0.48 -1.46 -1.03
N LEU A 36 -1.62 -2.09 -0.71
CA LEU A 36 -2.12 -2.18 0.66
C LEU A 36 -1.21 -3.06 1.53
N ASP A 37 -0.74 -4.20 1.02
CA ASP A 37 0.22 -5.07 1.73
C ASP A 37 1.51 -4.32 2.04
N ILE A 38 2.05 -3.55 1.08
CA ILE A 38 3.24 -2.74 1.29
C ILE A 38 2.99 -1.71 2.40
N ALA A 39 1.92 -0.92 2.28
CA ALA A 39 1.60 0.12 3.25
C ALA A 39 1.36 -0.40 4.68
N CYS A 40 0.80 -1.61 4.81
CA CYS A 40 0.51 -2.23 6.09
C CYS A 40 1.71 -2.95 6.71
N PHE A 41 2.49 -3.66 5.91
CA PHE A 41 3.46 -4.64 6.42
C PHE A 41 4.88 -4.49 5.85
N TYR A 42 5.04 -4.17 4.57
CA TYR A 42 6.35 -4.25 3.91
C TYR A 42 7.09 -2.91 3.77
N VAL A 43 6.61 -1.82 4.37
CA VAL A 43 7.39 -0.57 4.45
C VAL A 43 8.70 -0.84 5.21
N GLY A 44 9.84 -0.58 4.57
CA GLY A 44 11.18 -0.85 5.11
C GLY A 44 11.66 -2.29 4.97
N HIS A 45 10.88 -3.18 4.33
CA HIS A 45 11.26 -4.57 4.08
C HIS A 45 11.80 -4.77 2.66
N PHE A 46 12.59 -5.83 2.47
CA PHE A 46 13.18 -6.18 1.18
C PHE A 46 12.11 -6.59 0.15
N ARG A 47 12.19 -6.03 -1.05
CA ARG A 47 11.29 -6.30 -2.17
C ARG A 47 11.25 -7.77 -2.54
N LEU A 48 12.39 -8.46 -2.47
CA LEU A 48 12.52 -9.86 -2.91
C LEU A 48 11.61 -10.79 -2.12
N GLU A 49 11.53 -10.62 -0.80
CA GLU A 49 10.71 -11.45 0.08
C GLU A 49 9.23 -11.29 -0.23
N ALA A 50 8.76 -10.04 -0.34
CA ALA A 50 7.37 -9.76 -0.67
C ALA A 50 7.01 -10.23 -2.09
N THR A 51 7.92 -10.02 -3.06
CA THR A 51 7.73 -10.48 -4.46
C THR A 51 7.60 -12.00 -4.51
N PHE A 52 8.42 -12.73 -3.77
CA PHE A 52 8.32 -14.19 -3.68
C PHE A 52 6.95 -14.64 -3.14
N LEU A 53 6.45 -14.00 -2.09
CA LEU A 53 5.12 -14.30 -1.54
C LEU A 53 4.00 -14.01 -2.55
N TRP A 54 4.06 -12.87 -3.24
CA TRP A 54 3.04 -12.51 -4.23
C TRP A 54 3.11 -13.38 -5.51
N GLU A 55 4.30 -13.85 -5.90
CA GLU A 55 4.44 -14.83 -7.00
C GLU A 55 3.76 -16.16 -6.64
N ASN A 56 3.90 -16.64 -5.40
CA ASN A 56 3.19 -17.83 -4.91
C ASN A 56 1.66 -17.64 -4.88
N LEU A 57 1.19 -16.40 -4.70
CA LEU A 57 -0.24 -16.06 -4.75
C LEU A 57 -0.77 -15.85 -6.18
N SER A 58 0.06 -16.04 -7.21
CA SER A 58 -0.28 -15.82 -8.63
C SER A 58 -0.69 -14.38 -8.96
N TRP A 59 -0.17 -13.39 -8.21
CA TRP A 59 -0.55 -11.99 -8.34
C TRP A 59 0.27 -11.20 -9.38
N GLN A 60 1.22 -11.85 -10.05
CA GLN A 60 2.13 -11.21 -11.02
C GLN A 60 2.71 -9.89 -10.45
N PRO A 61 3.54 -9.95 -9.40
CA PRO A 61 3.97 -8.75 -8.68
C PRO A 61 4.85 -7.81 -9.52
N ARG A 62 5.59 -8.33 -10.50
CA ARG A 62 6.48 -7.53 -11.35
C ARG A 62 5.75 -6.40 -12.10
N PRO A 63 4.69 -6.65 -12.90
CA PRO A 63 3.93 -5.58 -13.56
C PRO A 63 3.22 -4.68 -12.55
N ALA A 64 2.72 -5.22 -11.44
CA ALA A 64 2.06 -4.45 -10.40
C ALA A 64 3.00 -3.42 -9.72
N ILE A 65 4.17 -3.86 -9.27
CA ILE A 65 5.20 -2.98 -8.67
C ILE A 65 5.62 -1.89 -9.67
N LYS A 66 5.80 -2.25 -10.94
CA LYS A 66 6.16 -1.29 -12.00
C LYS A 66 5.07 -0.23 -12.20
N GLU A 67 3.79 -0.62 -12.17
CA GLU A 67 2.67 0.33 -12.26
C GLU A 67 2.63 1.27 -11.03
N LEU A 68 2.82 0.72 -9.84
CA LEU A 68 2.85 1.48 -8.59
C LEU A 68 4.01 2.50 -8.58
N GLN A 69 5.20 2.10 -9.03
CA GLN A 69 6.34 3.02 -9.20
C GLN A 69 6.05 4.12 -10.23
N ARG A 70 5.44 3.77 -11.37
CA ARG A 70 5.08 4.75 -12.42
C ARG A 70 4.10 5.81 -11.92
N LYS A 71 3.20 5.43 -11.01
CA LYS A 71 2.24 6.34 -10.37
C LYS A 71 2.80 7.02 -9.12
N SER A 72 4.09 6.83 -8.80
CA SER A 72 4.74 7.35 -7.59
C SER A 72 4.02 6.94 -6.29
N LEU A 73 3.36 5.77 -6.29
CA LEU A 73 2.65 5.23 -5.14
C LEU A 73 3.58 4.40 -4.23
N ILE A 74 4.70 3.92 -4.75
CA ILE A 74 5.76 3.27 -4.00
C ILE A 74 7.10 3.69 -4.57
N THR A 75 8.12 3.66 -3.73
CA THR A 75 9.52 3.80 -4.11
C THR A 75 10.24 2.52 -3.72
N VAL A 76 11.23 2.11 -4.53
CA VAL A 76 12.15 1.04 -4.13
C VAL A 76 13.50 1.71 -3.98
N GLY A 77 14.01 1.73 -2.75
CA GLY A 77 15.29 2.34 -2.42
C GLY A 77 16.48 1.58 -3.02
N GLY A 78 17.67 2.16 -2.90
CA GLY A 78 18.92 1.55 -3.39
C GLY A 78 19.24 0.19 -2.75
N ASP A 79 18.73 -0.05 -1.55
CA ASP A 79 18.88 -1.31 -0.81
C ASP A 79 17.82 -2.36 -1.17
N GLU A 80 17.11 -2.19 -2.28
CA GLU A 80 15.99 -3.05 -2.71
C GLU A 80 14.85 -3.13 -1.67
N GLN A 81 14.72 -2.12 -0.81
CA GLN A 81 13.66 -2.02 0.20
C GLN A 81 12.49 -1.19 -0.32
N PHE A 82 11.28 -1.55 0.10
CA PHE A 82 10.11 -0.72 -0.19
C PHE A 82 10.07 0.51 0.71
N GLU A 83 9.96 1.66 0.07
CA GLU A 83 9.72 2.94 0.70
C GLU A 83 8.36 3.46 0.25
N MET A 84 7.62 4.04 1.19
CA MET A 84 6.33 4.65 0.93
C MET A 84 6.26 5.96 1.69
N HIS A 85 5.79 7.02 1.02
CA HIS A 85 5.58 8.32 1.64
C HIS A 85 4.52 8.20 2.75
N ASP A 86 4.69 8.91 3.87
CA ASP A 86 3.78 8.80 5.03
C ASP A 86 2.31 9.07 4.65
N LEU A 87 2.07 10.06 3.78
CA LEU A 87 0.74 10.36 3.23
C LEU A 87 0.10 9.18 2.47
N LEU A 88 0.88 8.42 1.71
CA LEU A 88 0.41 7.24 0.98
C LEU A 88 0.07 6.10 1.95
N ARG A 89 0.91 5.94 2.97
CA ARG A 89 0.72 4.95 4.04
C ARG A 89 -0.53 5.24 4.87
N ASP A 90 -0.75 6.51 5.23
CA ASP A 90 -1.92 6.91 6.00
C ASP A 90 -3.20 6.79 5.19
N MET A 91 -3.18 7.19 3.90
CA MET A 91 -4.30 6.93 3.00
C MET A 91 -4.58 5.43 2.86
N ALA A 92 -3.56 4.58 2.65
CA ALA A 92 -3.76 3.14 2.53
C ALA A 92 -4.39 2.54 3.79
N ARG A 93 -3.96 3.00 4.97
CA ARG A 93 -4.56 2.62 6.26
C ARG A 93 -6.02 3.06 6.37
N ASP A 94 -6.34 4.25 5.88
CA ASP A 94 -7.72 4.74 5.86
C ASP A 94 -8.60 3.98 4.88
N ILE A 95 -8.10 3.61 3.70
CA ILE A 95 -8.79 2.71 2.76
C ILE A 95 -9.08 1.37 3.44
N VAL A 96 -8.07 0.79 4.09
CA VAL A 96 -8.18 -0.51 4.77
C VAL A 96 -9.20 -0.48 5.93
N ARG A 97 -9.27 0.65 6.67
CA ARG A 97 -10.29 0.90 7.70
C ARG A 97 -11.69 1.05 7.12
N GLN A 98 -11.85 1.84 6.06
CA GLN A 98 -13.15 2.11 5.42
C GLN A 98 -13.74 0.86 4.77
N VAL A 99 -12.91 0.05 4.11
CA VAL A 99 -13.36 -1.16 3.42
C VAL A 99 -13.60 -2.32 4.40
N GLY A 100 -13.24 -2.19 5.67
CA GLY A 100 -13.38 -3.25 6.68
C GLY A 100 -12.62 -4.53 6.33
N ARG A 101 -11.66 -4.43 5.39
CA ARG A 101 -10.94 -5.57 4.78
C ARG A 101 -9.72 -6.01 5.58
N TYR A 102 -9.31 -5.26 6.60
CA TYR A 102 -8.29 -5.73 7.54
C TYR A 102 -8.89 -6.70 8.53
N LYS A 103 -8.75 -7.99 8.23
CA LYS A 103 -8.89 -9.05 9.22
C LYS A 103 -7.53 -9.71 9.39
N PRO A 104 -6.70 -9.26 10.35
CA PRO A 104 -5.38 -9.83 10.63
C PRO A 104 -5.41 -11.36 10.74
N TRP A 105 -6.49 -11.91 11.30
CA TRP A 105 -6.69 -13.35 11.48
C TRP A 105 -6.97 -14.14 10.19
N MET A 106 -7.38 -13.49 9.09
CA MET A 106 -7.55 -14.18 7.80
C MET A 106 -6.20 -14.55 7.15
N TRP A 107 -5.09 -13.93 7.58
CA TRP A 107 -3.77 -14.34 7.14
C TRP A 107 -3.28 -15.61 7.86
N ASN A 108 -3.61 -15.78 9.14
CA ASN A 108 -3.40 -17.04 9.88
C ASN A 108 -4.14 -18.23 9.27
N SER A 109 -5.17 -18.01 8.45
CA SER A 109 -5.87 -19.07 7.72
C SER A 109 -5.21 -19.45 6.39
N ARG A 110 -4.29 -18.60 5.88
CA ARG A 110 -3.55 -18.82 4.62
C ARG A 110 -2.17 -19.42 4.86
N THR A 111 -1.52 -19.07 5.97
CA THR A 111 -0.42 -19.85 6.50
C THR A 111 -1.02 -21.00 7.29
N GLY A 112 -0.95 -22.24 6.84
CA GLY A 112 -1.54 -23.40 7.50
C GLY A 112 -0.92 -23.73 8.87
N TYR A 113 -0.96 -22.81 9.84
CA TYR A 113 -0.72 -23.06 11.25
C TYR A 113 -2.09 -23.15 11.95
N GLY A 114 -2.83 -24.19 11.59
CA GLY A 114 -3.90 -24.69 12.44
C GLY A 114 -3.26 -25.46 13.59
N ASN A 115 -3.73 -25.20 14.82
CA ASN A 115 -3.53 -26.12 15.95
C ASN A 115 -4.20 -27.47 15.66
#